data_AF-A0A928E4R8-F1
#
_entry.id   AF-A0A928E4R8-F1
#
_cell.length_a   1.000
_cell.length_b   1.000
_cell.length_c   1.000
_cell.angle_alpha   90.00
_cell.angle_beta   90.00
_cell.angle_gamma   90.00
#
_symmetry.space_group_name_H-M   'P 1'
#
loop_
_entity.id
_entity.type
_entity.pdbx_description
1 polymer ?
#
loop_
_entity_poly.entity_id
_entity_poly.type
_entity_poly.pdbx_seq_one_letter_code
_entity_poly.pdbx_strand_id
1 'polypeptide(L)'
;MNINKFQSYNLHAHHGGFGLYNGKRTGTDGHNNAVRMLETARSRGFETYGLVAHLDFNRHIKFEGMKKYEGMTQFNDIEQAIIDYNKSAKAVRDAAKKVSGIKTLVGFEVDFYRGNDWLEDFNIIKSNLDFDFLIGSTHSISNDNGTVSRNMYFIDNEDFTDRAIYHYYENVKACIASGMFDFIAHIDLIRNFVPNYLPKFTKTIDDIIELLARYKMPTEINTSGFRKGLNAGFPEQAILNKMSENNIPVFISDDAHDTKSIGENFSTAAECLRKSGIKQYSIYEILGSKQR
;
A
#
# COMPACT_ATOMS: atom_id res chain seq x y z
N MET A 1 -14.18 19.70 5.12
CA MET A 1 -13.59 19.65 3.77
C MET A 1 -14.37 18.63 2.96
N ASN A 2 -15.10 19.08 1.94
CA ASN A 2 -15.62 18.19 0.90
C ASN A 2 -14.41 17.74 0.07
N ILE A 3 -14.33 16.45 -0.26
CA ILE A 3 -13.30 15.94 -1.18
C ILE A 3 -13.42 16.70 -2.50
N ASN A 4 -12.27 17.03 -3.09
CA ASN A 4 -12.19 17.62 -4.42
C ASN A 4 -12.96 16.74 -5.41
N LYS A 5 -13.78 17.30 -6.30
CA LYS A 5 -14.50 16.56 -7.36
C LYS A 5 -13.59 15.79 -8.32
N PHE A 6 -12.26 15.88 -8.17
CA PHE A 6 -11.28 15.15 -8.96
C PHE A 6 -11.29 13.63 -8.73
N GLN A 7 -11.69 13.13 -7.57
CA GLN A 7 -11.76 11.68 -7.34
C GLN A 7 -12.76 11.37 -6.23
N SER A 8 -13.77 10.56 -6.52
CA SER A 8 -14.79 10.14 -5.55
C SER A 8 -14.51 8.76 -4.94
N TYR A 9 -13.34 8.18 -5.21
CA TYR A 9 -12.93 6.90 -4.64
C TYR A 9 -11.58 6.98 -3.93
N ASN A 10 -11.30 6.02 -3.07
CA ASN A 10 -9.97 5.73 -2.51
C ASN A 10 -9.83 4.22 -2.41
N LEU A 11 -8.63 3.69 -2.65
CA LEU A 11 -8.38 2.23 -2.63
C LEU A 11 -7.36 1.81 -1.57
N HIS A 12 -6.75 2.77 -0.88
CA HIS A 12 -5.70 2.49 0.08
C HIS A 12 -5.98 3.28 1.36
N ALA A 13 -6.57 2.59 2.33
CA ALA A 13 -6.80 3.07 3.69
C ALA A 13 -6.88 1.87 4.63
N HIS A 14 -6.29 2.02 5.81
CA HIS A 14 -6.15 0.95 6.78
C HIS A 14 -7.22 1.06 7.87
N HIS A 15 -7.74 -0.09 8.27
CA HIS A 15 -8.66 -0.18 9.40
C HIS A 15 -8.02 -0.97 10.53
N GLY A 16 -8.39 -0.66 11.77
CA GLY A 16 -8.01 -1.43 12.95
C GLY A 16 -8.81 -2.72 13.05
N GLY A 17 -8.91 -3.48 11.95
CA GLY A 17 -9.73 -4.71 11.81
C GLY A 17 -9.48 -5.78 12.86
N PHE A 18 -8.40 -5.59 13.59
CA PHE A 18 -7.90 -6.44 14.61
C PHE A 18 -7.93 -5.71 15.96
N GLY A 19 -9.07 -5.79 16.64
CA GLY A 19 -9.11 -5.53 18.08
C GLY A 19 -8.12 -6.45 18.84
N LEU A 20 -7.93 -6.18 20.14
CA LEU A 20 -7.11 -7.04 21.00
C LEU A 20 -7.64 -8.48 20.96
N TYR A 21 -6.82 -9.45 20.55
CA TYR A 21 -7.10 -10.88 20.76
C TYR A 21 -6.28 -11.34 21.97
N ASN A 22 -6.95 -11.84 23.02
CA ASN A 22 -6.32 -12.16 24.31
C ASN A 22 -5.46 -11.02 24.89
N GLY A 23 -5.84 -9.76 24.67
CA GLY A 23 -5.09 -8.60 25.15
C GLY A 23 -3.86 -8.22 24.29
N LYS A 24 -3.65 -8.85 23.12
CA LYS A 24 -2.59 -8.50 22.17
C LYS A 24 -3.15 -7.89 20.89
N ARG A 25 -2.52 -6.81 20.39
CA ARG A 25 -2.83 -6.27 19.06
C ARG A 25 -2.59 -7.38 18.03
N THR A 26 -3.44 -7.50 17.02
CA THR A 26 -3.23 -8.42 15.88
C THR A 26 -3.01 -7.56 14.63
N GLY A 27 -2.00 -7.86 13.81
CA GLY A 27 -1.83 -7.37 12.43
C GLY A 27 -1.73 -5.87 12.14
N THR A 28 -2.83 -5.11 12.28
CA THR A 28 -2.98 -3.78 11.65
C THR A 28 -2.63 -2.65 12.60
N ASP A 29 -2.00 -1.62 12.06
CA ASP A 29 -1.72 -0.35 12.71
C ASP A 29 -2.83 0.71 12.50
N GLY A 30 -3.91 0.37 11.81
CA GLY A 30 -5.14 1.17 11.79
C GLY A 30 -5.72 1.43 13.19
N HIS A 31 -6.10 2.67 13.48
CA HIS A 31 -6.54 3.14 14.79
C HIS A 31 -8.06 3.22 14.96
N ASN A 32 -8.83 3.01 13.89
CA ASN A 32 -10.29 3.05 13.91
C ASN A 32 -10.88 1.81 13.23
N ASN A 33 -12.00 1.30 13.73
CA ASN A 33 -12.68 0.15 13.12
C ASN A 33 -13.26 0.51 11.74
N ALA A 34 -13.55 -0.51 10.93
CA ALA A 34 -14.05 -0.34 9.57
C ALA A 34 -15.35 0.48 9.48
N VAL A 35 -16.29 0.33 10.43
CA VAL A 35 -17.53 1.12 10.44
C VAL A 35 -17.23 2.62 10.52
N ARG A 36 -16.40 3.02 11.48
CA ARG A 36 -16.06 4.43 11.69
C ARG A 36 -15.27 5.01 10.51
N MET A 37 -14.38 4.21 9.91
CA MET A 37 -13.67 4.60 8.70
C MET A 37 -14.64 4.87 7.55
N LEU A 38 -15.58 3.95 7.28
CA LEU A 38 -16.57 4.09 6.19
C LEU A 38 -17.56 5.24 6.43
N GLU A 39 -18.06 5.43 7.65
CA GLU A 39 -18.93 6.56 7.99
C GLU A 39 -18.23 7.89 7.73
N THR A 40 -16.96 7.97 8.13
CA THR A 40 -16.14 9.17 7.93
C THR A 40 -15.87 9.37 6.44
N ALA A 41 -15.42 8.36 5.71
CA ALA A 41 -15.20 8.42 4.27
C ALA A 41 -16.44 8.91 3.52
N ARG A 42 -17.61 8.34 3.84
CA ARG A 42 -18.90 8.77 3.28
C ARG A 42 -19.20 10.23 3.58
N SER A 43 -19.02 10.67 4.84
CA SER A 43 -19.24 12.07 5.22
C SER A 43 -18.27 13.06 4.57
N ARG A 44 -17.11 12.58 4.09
CA ARG A 44 -16.17 13.38 3.30
C ARG A 44 -16.55 13.45 1.82
N GLY A 45 -17.43 12.57 1.36
CA GLY A 45 -17.95 12.54 -0.01
C GLY A 45 -17.37 11.43 -0.89
N PHE A 46 -16.73 10.40 -0.31
CA PHE A 46 -16.33 9.23 -1.07
C PHE A 46 -17.55 8.38 -1.44
N GLU A 47 -17.65 8.01 -2.71
CA GLU A 47 -18.66 7.11 -3.27
C GLU A 47 -18.20 5.64 -3.21
N THR A 48 -16.89 5.41 -3.38
CA THR A 48 -16.27 4.08 -3.22
C THR A 48 -15.06 4.17 -2.29
N TYR A 49 -14.90 3.23 -1.37
CA TYR A 49 -13.77 3.23 -0.44
C TYR A 49 -13.25 1.81 -0.23
N GLY A 50 -11.99 1.59 -0.57
CA GLY A 50 -11.23 0.39 -0.28
C GLY A 50 -10.66 0.47 1.12
N LEU A 51 -10.94 -0.54 1.93
CA LEU A 51 -10.25 -0.76 3.20
C LEU A 51 -9.35 -1.98 3.05
N VAL A 52 -8.10 -1.80 3.48
CA VAL A 52 -7.06 -2.83 3.38
C VAL A 52 -6.48 -3.14 4.75
N ALA A 53 -5.92 -4.34 4.86
CA ALA A 53 -4.98 -4.70 5.92
C ALA A 53 -3.61 -4.97 5.31
N HIS A 54 -2.56 -4.61 6.05
CA HIS A 54 -1.20 -5.07 5.79
C HIS A 54 -1.12 -6.59 5.83
N LEU A 55 -0.65 -7.19 4.74
CA LEU A 55 -0.38 -8.62 4.59
C LEU A 55 1.13 -8.81 4.46
N ASP A 56 1.80 -8.83 5.61
CA ASP A 56 3.27 -8.85 5.69
C ASP A 56 3.78 -10.27 5.96
N PHE A 57 3.26 -11.26 5.24
CA PHE A 57 3.60 -12.66 5.48
C PHE A 57 4.95 -13.02 4.87
N ASN A 58 5.85 -13.59 5.66
CA ASN A 58 7.05 -14.29 5.23
C ASN A 58 7.47 -15.29 6.32
N ARG A 59 7.47 -16.60 6.02
CA ARG A 59 7.85 -17.67 6.98
C ARG A 59 9.24 -17.51 7.61
N HIS A 60 10.13 -16.72 7.00
CA HIS A 60 11.47 -16.45 7.49
C HIS A 60 11.62 -15.09 8.20
N ILE A 61 10.54 -14.30 8.30
CA ILE A 61 10.60 -13.02 9.00
C ILE A 61 10.95 -13.25 10.46
N LYS A 62 11.93 -12.48 10.94
CA LYS A 62 12.34 -12.47 12.34
C LYS A 62 11.90 -11.15 12.96
N PHE A 63 11.27 -11.22 14.13
CA PHE A 63 10.84 -10.04 14.89
C PHE A 63 11.93 -9.51 15.83
N GLU A 64 13.20 -9.88 15.64
CA GLU A 64 14.30 -9.39 16.47
C GLU A 64 14.33 -7.84 16.41
N GLY A 65 14.23 -7.20 17.58
CA GLY A 65 14.13 -5.73 17.68
C GLY A 65 12.71 -5.15 17.55
N MET A 66 11.73 -5.91 17.07
CA MET A 66 10.34 -5.47 16.86
C MET A 66 9.42 -5.90 18.03
N LYS A 67 9.72 -5.45 19.26
CA LYS A 67 8.98 -5.86 20.49
C LYS A 67 7.45 -5.74 20.40
N LYS A 68 6.93 -4.79 19.60
CA LYS A 68 5.48 -4.60 19.37
C LYS A 68 4.84 -5.75 18.58
N TYR A 69 5.63 -6.47 17.79
CA TYR A 69 5.21 -7.56 16.89
C TYR A 69 5.66 -8.93 17.40
N GLU A 70 6.30 -8.99 18.58
CA GLU A 70 6.74 -10.23 19.18
C GLU A 70 5.54 -11.14 19.51
N GLY A 71 5.56 -12.36 18.97
CA GLY A 71 4.48 -13.35 19.15
C GLY A 71 3.26 -13.16 18.23
N MET A 72 3.35 -12.28 17.23
CA MET A 72 2.39 -12.20 16.15
C MET A 72 2.69 -13.27 15.09
N THR A 73 1.94 -14.37 15.11
CA THR A 73 2.19 -15.52 14.23
C THR A 73 1.59 -15.35 12.83
N GLN A 74 0.72 -14.37 12.60
CA GLN A 74 0.14 -14.12 11.27
C GLN A 74 1.15 -13.70 10.19
N PHE A 75 2.40 -13.42 10.56
CA PHE A 75 3.45 -13.09 9.60
C PHE A 75 4.34 -14.28 9.22
N ASN A 76 4.29 -15.40 9.94
CA ASN A 76 5.15 -16.56 9.65
C ASN A 76 4.48 -17.94 9.81
N ASP A 77 3.22 -17.99 10.25
CA ASP A 77 2.38 -19.18 10.28
C ASP A 77 1.22 -19.03 9.28
N ILE A 78 1.17 -19.93 8.29
CA ILE A 78 0.20 -19.86 7.17
C ILE A 78 -1.24 -20.01 7.68
N GLU A 79 -1.49 -20.94 8.60
CA GLU A 79 -2.84 -21.20 9.10
C GLU A 79 -3.36 -19.98 9.86
N GLN A 80 -2.52 -19.40 10.73
CA GLN A 80 -2.88 -18.20 11.46
C GLN A 80 -3.06 -17.00 10.52
N ALA A 81 -2.21 -16.84 9.51
CA ALA A 81 -2.35 -15.80 8.49
C ALA A 81 -3.72 -15.87 7.81
N ILE A 82 -4.12 -17.05 7.33
CA ILE A 82 -5.43 -17.27 6.69
C ILE A 82 -6.56 -16.91 7.66
N ILE A 83 -6.48 -17.35 8.91
CA ILE A 83 -7.50 -17.07 9.92
C ILE A 83 -7.64 -15.57 10.16
N ASP A 84 -6.53 -14.86 10.36
CA ASP A 84 -6.56 -13.46 10.73
C ASP A 84 -6.92 -12.55 9.55
N TYR A 85 -6.34 -12.76 8.36
CA TYR A 85 -6.71 -11.94 7.20
C TYR A 85 -8.17 -12.13 6.78
N ASN A 86 -8.75 -13.34 6.93
CA ASN A 86 -10.19 -13.53 6.72
C ASN A 86 -11.05 -12.83 7.78
N LYS A 87 -10.61 -12.74 9.04
CA LYS A 87 -11.31 -11.92 10.05
C LYS A 87 -11.30 -10.44 9.65
N SER A 88 -10.16 -9.94 9.16
CA SER A 88 -10.04 -8.56 8.68
C SER A 88 -11.02 -8.29 7.53
N ALA A 89 -10.99 -9.13 6.50
CA ALA A 89 -11.91 -9.06 5.37
C ALA A 89 -13.37 -9.09 5.83
N LYS A 90 -13.72 -10.03 6.70
CA LYS A 90 -15.06 -10.14 7.29
C LYS A 90 -15.47 -8.87 8.04
N ALA A 91 -14.57 -8.26 8.81
CA ALA A 91 -14.87 -7.02 9.54
C ALA A 91 -15.22 -5.87 8.59
N VAL A 92 -14.52 -5.76 7.45
CA VAL A 92 -14.85 -4.78 6.40
C VAL A 92 -16.19 -5.11 5.72
N ARG A 93 -16.41 -6.38 5.33
CA ARG A 93 -17.68 -6.82 4.72
C ARG A 93 -18.87 -6.57 5.65
N ASP A 94 -18.72 -6.83 6.94
CA ASP A 94 -19.79 -6.59 7.93
C ASP A 94 -20.00 -5.09 8.20
N ALA A 95 -18.95 -4.27 8.13
CA ALA A 95 -19.08 -2.82 8.18
C ALA A 95 -19.82 -2.27 6.94
N ALA A 96 -19.53 -2.81 5.75
CA ALA A 96 -20.21 -2.45 4.51
C ALA A 96 -21.73 -2.69 4.56
N LYS A 97 -22.18 -3.74 5.26
CA LYS A 97 -23.62 -4.00 5.49
C LYS A 97 -24.29 -2.97 6.41
N LYS A 98 -23.51 -2.32 7.29
CA LYS A 98 -24.01 -1.34 8.28
C LYS A 98 -23.99 0.09 7.77
N VAL A 99 -23.08 0.41 6.84
CA VAL A 99 -22.88 1.77 6.33
C VAL A 99 -23.39 1.86 4.89
N SER A 100 -24.62 2.36 4.73
CA SER A 100 -25.21 2.58 3.41
C SER A 100 -24.71 3.86 2.73
N GLY A 101 -24.79 3.91 1.40
CA GLY A 101 -24.42 5.09 0.61
C GLY A 101 -22.92 5.21 0.30
N ILE A 102 -22.15 4.14 0.47
CA ILE A 102 -20.75 4.04 0.05
C ILE A 102 -20.46 2.61 -0.43
N LYS A 103 -19.96 2.46 -1.66
CA LYS A 103 -19.48 1.16 -2.15
C LYS A 103 -18.18 0.83 -1.40
N THR A 104 -18.15 -0.31 -0.73
CA THR A 104 -16.96 -0.72 0.04
C THR A 104 -16.25 -1.84 -0.69
N LEU A 105 -14.93 -1.72 -0.82
CA LEU A 105 -14.07 -2.78 -1.33
C LEU A 105 -13.15 -3.28 -0.22
N VAL A 106 -12.86 -4.57 -0.22
CA VAL A 106 -11.93 -5.25 0.68
C VAL A 106 -10.66 -5.53 -0.10
N GLY A 107 -9.50 -5.12 0.42
CA GLY A 107 -8.23 -5.47 -0.18
C GLY A 107 -7.17 -5.82 0.84
N PHE A 108 -5.98 -6.12 0.34
CA PHE A 108 -4.79 -6.32 1.15
C PHE A 108 -3.64 -5.52 0.55
N GLU A 109 -2.91 -4.81 1.39
CA GLU A 109 -1.62 -4.25 1.02
C GLU A 109 -0.56 -5.29 1.34
N VAL A 110 0.01 -5.89 0.30
CA VAL A 110 0.88 -7.05 0.40
C VAL A 110 2.33 -6.59 0.27
N ASP A 111 3.12 -6.82 1.32
CA ASP A 111 4.58 -6.73 1.20
C ASP A 111 5.09 -7.83 0.28
N PHE A 112 5.73 -7.42 -0.82
CA PHE A 112 6.34 -8.35 -1.75
C PHE A 112 7.73 -8.79 -1.26
N TYR A 113 8.05 -10.09 -1.37
CA TYR A 113 9.38 -10.62 -1.06
C TYR A 113 9.91 -11.49 -2.21
N ARG A 114 11.18 -11.29 -2.59
CA ARG A 114 11.85 -11.99 -3.71
C ARG A 114 12.33 -13.43 -3.38
N GLY A 115 12.06 -13.95 -2.18
CA GLY A 115 12.52 -15.28 -1.76
C GLY A 115 11.71 -16.42 -2.41
N ASN A 116 12.38 -17.55 -2.69
CA ASN A 116 11.79 -18.68 -3.43
C ASN A 116 10.51 -19.25 -2.80
N ASP A 117 10.44 -19.33 -1.46
CA ASP A 117 9.31 -19.94 -0.75
C ASP A 117 8.14 -18.96 -0.56
N TRP A 118 8.39 -17.64 -0.65
CA TRP A 118 7.37 -16.63 -0.36
C TRP A 118 6.20 -16.70 -1.33
N LEU A 119 6.48 -16.92 -2.62
CA LEU A 119 5.45 -16.99 -3.65
C LEU A 119 4.51 -18.17 -3.44
N GLU A 120 5.04 -19.33 -3.03
CA GLU A 120 4.24 -20.51 -2.72
C GLU A 120 3.31 -20.24 -1.53
N ASP A 121 3.87 -19.71 -0.44
CA ASP A 121 3.10 -19.34 0.75
C ASP A 121 2.01 -18.32 0.47
N PHE A 122 2.39 -17.25 -0.23
CA PHE A 122 1.46 -16.20 -0.58
C PHE A 122 0.33 -16.74 -1.46
N ASN A 123 0.61 -17.66 -2.40
CA ASN A 123 -0.43 -18.30 -3.19
C ASN A 123 -1.37 -19.17 -2.34
N ILE A 124 -0.85 -19.90 -1.36
CA ILE A 124 -1.68 -20.67 -0.41
C ILE A 124 -2.60 -19.71 0.35
N ILE A 125 -2.03 -18.67 0.97
CA ILE A 125 -2.79 -17.67 1.73
C ILE A 125 -3.84 -17.02 0.82
N LYS A 126 -3.42 -16.42 -0.31
CA LYS A 126 -4.27 -15.73 -1.28
C LYS A 126 -5.43 -16.60 -1.76
N SER A 127 -5.21 -17.89 -2.01
CA SER A 127 -6.27 -18.81 -2.46
C SER A 127 -7.37 -19.06 -1.41
N ASN A 128 -7.10 -18.73 -0.14
CA ASN A 128 -8.01 -18.88 0.98
C ASN A 128 -8.56 -17.56 1.52
N LEU A 129 -8.32 -16.42 0.84
CA LEU A 129 -8.82 -15.10 1.25
C LEU A 129 -9.95 -14.61 0.35
N ASP A 130 -10.96 -13.97 0.95
CA ASP A 130 -12.00 -13.20 0.25
C ASP A 130 -11.60 -11.73 0.16
N PHE A 131 -11.21 -11.27 -1.04
CA PHE A 131 -10.83 -9.89 -1.33
C PHE A 131 -11.30 -9.45 -2.73
N ASP A 132 -11.40 -8.14 -2.93
CA ASP A 132 -11.74 -7.52 -4.21
C ASP A 132 -10.51 -7.06 -5.00
N PHE A 133 -9.41 -6.70 -4.33
CA PHE A 133 -8.18 -6.24 -4.96
C PHE A 133 -6.94 -6.46 -4.07
N LEU A 134 -5.75 -6.46 -4.68
CA LEU A 134 -4.46 -6.54 -3.99
C LEU A 134 -3.57 -5.36 -4.39
N ILE A 135 -2.91 -4.77 -3.39
CA ILE A 135 -1.89 -3.75 -3.56
C ILE A 135 -0.53 -4.42 -3.38
N GLY A 136 0.40 -4.19 -4.30
CA GLY A 136 1.79 -4.58 -4.11
C GLY A 136 2.58 -3.45 -3.46
N SER A 137 3.29 -3.72 -2.38
CA SER A 137 4.09 -2.71 -1.67
C SER A 137 5.45 -3.26 -1.22
N THR A 138 6.28 -2.40 -0.65
CA THR A 138 7.55 -2.78 -0.04
C THR A 138 7.80 -1.90 1.18
N HIS A 139 7.74 -2.48 2.37
CA HIS A 139 8.04 -1.81 3.64
C HIS A 139 9.39 -2.24 4.23
N SER A 140 10.15 -3.05 3.51
CA SER A 140 11.41 -3.63 3.97
C SER A 140 12.56 -3.40 3.01
N ILE A 141 13.77 -3.25 3.56
CA ILE A 141 15.02 -3.44 2.80
C ILE A 141 15.46 -4.89 2.94
N SER A 142 15.89 -5.49 1.84
CA SER A 142 16.33 -6.89 1.81
C SER A 142 17.77 -7.02 1.34
N ASN A 143 18.44 -8.11 1.72
CA ASN A 143 19.71 -8.51 1.13
C ASN A 143 19.53 -9.03 -0.31
N ASP A 144 20.64 -9.25 -1.02
CA ASP A 144 20.66 -9.56 -2.46
C ASP A 144 19.78 -10.75 -2.85
N ASN A 145 19.78 -11.81 -2.05
CA ASN A 145 19.02 -13.03 -2.27
C ASN A 145 17.64 -13.03 -1.58
N GLY A 146 17.24 -11.91 -0.95
CA GLY A 146 15.93 -11.76 -0.32
C GLY A 146 15.70 -12.66 0.91
N THR A 147 16.74 -13.30 1.43
CA THR A 147 16.64 -14.21 2.59
C THR A 147 16.57 -13.46 3.92
N VAL A 148 16.95 -12.18 3.93
CA VAL A 148 16.87 -11.30 5.08
C VAL A 148 16.15 -10.03 4.66
N SER A 149 15.03 -9.75 5.32
CA SER A 149 14.26 -8.51 5.14
C SER A 149 14.09 -7.83 6.49
N ARG A 150 14.34 -6.53 6.53
CA ARG A 150 14.13 -5.70 7.72
C ARG A 150 13.17 -4.58 7.38
N ASN A 151 12.12 -4.45 8.17
CA ASN A 151 11.14 -3.38 7.99
C ASN A 151 11.80 -2.02 8.29
N MET A 152 11.62 -1.08 7.36
CA MET A 152 12.30 0.22 7.34
C MET A 152 11.95 1.11 8.54
N TYR A 153 10.81 0.87 9.19
CA TYR A 153 10.39 1.62 10.38
C TYR A 153 11.06 1.16 11.69
N PHE A 154 11.85 0.08 11.66
CA PHE A 154 12.49 -0.51 12.86
C PHE A 154 14.01 -0.69 12.73
N ILE A 155 14.63 0.02 11.79
CA ILE A 155 16.08 0.01 11.56
C ILE A 155 16.68 1.39 11.76
N ASP A 156 17.99 1.44 11.93
CA ASP A 156 18.71 2.69 12.14
C ASP A 156 19.04 3.39 10.82
N ASN A 157 19.26 4.70 10.86
CA ASN A 157 19.58 5.49 9.67
C ASN A 157 20.82 4.96 8.91
N GLU A 158 21.77 4.36 9.62
CA GLU A 158 23.00 3.79 9.04
C GLU A 158 22.73 2.54 8.18
N ASP A 159 21.58 1.88 8.35
CA ASP A 159 21.19 0.71 7.58
C ASP A 159 20.76 1.06 6.14
N PHE A 160 20.41 2.32 5.88
CA PHE A 160 20.00 2.82 4.56
C PHE A 160 21.19 3.13 3.66
N THR A 161 22.05 2.15 3.45
CA THR A 161 23.16 2.24 2.49
C THR A 161 22.66 2.32 1.03
N ASP A 162 23.49 2.80 0.11
CA ASP A 162 23.14 2.84 -1.32
C ASP A 162 22.76 1.43 -1.85
N ARG A 163 23.36 0.36 -1.31
CA ARG A 163 23.02 -1.03 -1.63
C ARG A 163 21.64 -1.43 -1.08
N ALA A 164 21.30 -1.04 0.14
CA ALA A 164 19.98 -1.32 0.71
C ALA A 164 18.86 -0.62 -0.07
N ILE A 165 19.07 0.65 -0.45
CA ILE A 165 18.13 1.42 -1.28
C ILE A 165 18.01 0.80 -2.68
N TYR A 166 19.12 0.36 -3.28
CA TYR A 166 19.07 -0.39 -4.54
C TYR A 166 18.21 -1.65 -4.42
N HIS A 167 18.36 -2.44 -3.35
CA HIS A 167 17.55 -3.64 -3.15
C HIS A 167 16.07 -3.37 -2.86
N TYR A 168 15.75 -2.27 -2.19
CA TYR A 168 14.37 -1.79 -2.08
C TYR A 168 13.77 -1.62 -3.48
N TYR A 169 14.46 -0.94 -4.39
CA TYR A 169 13.95 -0.74 -5.73
C TYR A 169 13.93 -1.99 -6.59
N GLU A 170 14.92 -2.88 -6.47
CA GLU A 170 14.85 -4.18 -7.14
C GLU A 170 13.65 -5.01 -6.64
N ASN A 171 13.24 -4.84 -5.39
CA ASN A 171 12.01 -5.43 -4.87
C ASN A 171 10.76 -4.81 -5.49
N VAL A 172 10.69 -3.48 -5.62
CA VAL A 172 9.61 -2.78 -6.34
C VAL A 172 9.52 -3.25 -7.80
N LYS A 173 10.66 -3.35 -8.51
CA LYS A 173 10.70 -3.85 -9.89
C LYS A 173 10.19 -5.28 -10.00
N ALA A 174 10.60 -6.17 -9.10
CA ALA A 174 10.13 -7.55 -9.07
C ALA A 174 8.64 -7.65 -8.72
N CYS A 175 8.16 -6.80 -7.81
CA CYS A 175 6.75 -6.68 -7.46
C CYS A 175 5.90 -6.30 -8.68
N ILE A 176 6.33 -5.30 -9.46
CA ILE A 176 5.68 -4.92 -10.74
C ILE A 176 5.71 -6.08 -11.73
N ALA A 177 6.88 -6.69 -11.94
CA ALA A 177 7.08 -7.74 -12.93
C ALA A 177 6.34 -9.05 -12.60
N SER A 178 5.94 -9.26 -11.34
CA SER A 178 5.15 -10.41 -10.93
C SER A 178 3.77 -10.46 -11.59
N GLY A 179 3.19 -9.30 -11.95
CA GLY A 179 1.82 -9.20 -12.47
C GLY A 179 0.73 -9.65 -11.49
N MET A 180 1.04 -9.73 -10.18
CA MET A 180 0.17 -10.33 -9.17
C MET A 180 -0.82 -9.37 -8.52
N PHE A 181 -0.59 -8.06 -8.66
CA PHE A 181 -1.28 -6.98 -7.97
C PHE A 181 -2.10 -6.14 -8.94
N ASP A 182 -3.11 -5.43 -8.41
CA ASP A 182 -3.96 -4.55 -9.21
C ASP A 182 -3.36 -3.14 -9.33
N PHE A 183 -2.53 -2.73 -8.36
CA PHE A 183 -1.65 -1.55 -8.46
C PHE A 183 -0.48 -1.65 -7.46
N ILE A 184 0.50 -0.77 -7.62
CA ILE A 184 1.67 -0.68 -6.72
C ILE A 184 1.57 0.56 -5.84
N ALA A 185 1.77 0.38 -4.53
CA ALA A 185 1.75 1.46 -3.55
C ALA A 185 3.04 2.28 -3.59
N HIS A 186 2.92 3.57 -3.23
CA HIS A 186 4.00 4.49 -2.80
C HIS A 186 5.43 4.11 -3.24
N ILE A 187 5.68 4.04 -4.55
CA ILE A 187 6.88 3.39 -5.13
C ILE A 187 8.23 3.98 -4.66
N ASP A 188 8.24 5.21 -4.16
CA ASP A 188 9.40 5.90 -3.59
C ASP A 188 9.30 6.10 -2.07
N LEU A 189 8.55 5.27 -1.35
CA LEU A 189 8.39 5.35 0.11
C LEU A 189 9.73 5.47 0.86
N ILE A 190 10.80 4.87 0.33
CA ILE A 190 12.17 5.00 0.84
C ILE A 190 12.60 6.47 1.07
N ARG A 191 12.02 7.43 0.32
CA ARG A 191 12.24 8.87 0.49
C ARG A 191 11.86 9.38 1.89
N ASN A 192 10.94 8.71 2.57
CA ASN A 192 10.59 9.03 3.95
C ASN A 192 11.79 8.89 4.90
N PHE A 193 12.68 7.93 4.63
CA PHE A 193 13.84 7.63 5.46
C PHE A 193 15.11 8.27 4.89
N VAL A 194 15.16 8.45 3.57
CA VAL A 194 16.31 9.03 2.85
C VAL A 194 15.84 10.15 1.92
N PRO A 195 15.52 11.37 2.41
CA PRO A 195 14.87 12.42 1.60
C PRO A 195 15.65 12.89 0.36
N ASN A 196 16.97 12.70 0.31
CA ASN A 196 17.85 13.16 -0.77
C ASN A 196 18.41 12.02 -1.64
N TYR A 197 17.71 10.88 -1.73
CA TYR A 197 18.20 9.70 -2.46
C TYR A 197 18.17 9.88 -3.99
N LEU A 198 17.18 10.61 -4.52
CA LEU A 198 16.83 10.61 -5.95
C LEU A 198 17.99 10.80 -6.94
N PRO A 199 18.91 11.78 -6.76
CA PRO A 199 20.00 12.02 -7.71
C PRO A 199 20.88 10.79 -7.99
N LYS A 200 20.96 9.84 -7.04
CA LYS A 200 21.73 8.60 -7.19
C LYS A 200 20.95 7.46 -7.85
N PHE A 201 19.62 7.51 -7.83
CA PHE A 201 18.74 6.41 -8.24
C PHE A 201 17.89 6.73 -9.47
N THR A 202 18.20 7.80 -10.20
CA THR A 202 17.47 8.23 -11.42
C THR A 202 17.28 7.10 -12.43
N LYS A 203 18.35 6.37 -12.78
CA LYS A 203 18.25 5.21 -13.68
C LYS A 203 17.32 4.12 -13.11
N THR A 204 17.36 3.90 -11.80
CA THR A 204 16.54 2.87 -11.15
C THR A 204 15.05 3.25 -11.20
N ILE A 205 14.75 4.54 -11.03
CA ILE A 205 13.39 5.08 -11.23
C ILE A 205 12.97 4.95 -12.69
N ASP A 206 13.84 5.27 -13.66
CA ASP A 206 13.52 5.11 -15.08
C ASP A 206 13.20 3.65 -15.43
N ASP A 207 14.00 2.70 -14.94
CA ASP A 207 13.73 1.26 -15.07
C ASP A 207 12.35 0.87 -14.48
N ILE A 208 11.94 1.49 -13.36
CA ILE A 208 10.61 1.26 -12.74
C ILE A 208 9.49 1.83 -13.63
N ILE A 209 9.66 3.04 -14.16
CA ILE A 209 8.70 3.67 -15.06
C ILE A 209 8.51 2.82 -16.33
N GLU A 210 9.61 2.30 -16.90
CA GLU A 210 9.56 1.39 -18.05
C GLU A 210 8.79 0.09 -17.73
N LEU A 211 8.98 -0.47 -16.53
CA LEU A 211 8.23 -1.65 -16.09
C LEU A 211 6.74 -1.34 -15.90
N LEU A 212 6.40 -0.24 -15.22
CA LEU A 212 5.01 0.19 -15.07
C LEU A 212 4.33 0.34 -16.43
N ALA A 213 5.01 0.96 -17.40
CA ALA A 213 4.50 1.12 -18.76
C ALA A 213 4.31 -0.22 -19.46
N ARG A 214 5.33 -1.09 -19.41
CA ARG A 214 5.32 -2.41 -20.04
C ARG A 214 4.16 -3.27 -19.54
N TYR A 215 3.94 -3.29 -18.22
CA TYR A 215 2.89 -4.09 -17.59
C TYR A 215 1.54 -3.37 -17.52
N LYS A 216 1.46 -2.11 -17.98
CA LYS A 216 0.28 -1.24 -17.83
C LYS A 216 -0.20 -1.18 -16.38
N MET A 217 0.74 -1.18 -15.45
CA MET A 217 0.49 -1.32 -14.02
C MET A 217 0.15 0.05 -13.42
N PRO A 218 -1.06 0.23 -12.85
CA PRO A 218 -1.40 1.45 -12.14
C PRO A 218 -0.56 1.63 -10.86
N THR A 219 -0.46 2.88 -10.43
CA THR A 219 0.17 3.26 -9.15
C THR A 219 -0.66 4.37 -8.50
N GLU A 220 -0.31 4.72 -7.27
CA GLU A 220 -0.90 5.83 -6.54
C GLU A 220 0.01 7.07 -6.48
N ILE A 221 -0.58 8.24 -6.28
CA ILE A 221 0.02 9.33 -5.51
C ILE A 221 -0.56 9.28 -4.10
N ASN A 222 0.24 8.77 -3.18
CA ASN A 222 -0.10 8.57 -1.78
C ASN A 222 0.12 9.87 -0.99
N THR A 223 -0.94 10.39 -0.36
CA THR A 223 -0.89 11.66 0.35
C THR A 223 -0.23 11.58 1.73
N SER A 224 0.14 10.38 2.20
CA SER A 224 0.87 10.21 3.46
C SER A 224 2.23 10.90 3.46
N GLY A 225 2.86 11.08 2.29
CA GLY A 225 4.11 11.83 2.16
C GLY A 225 4.00 13.26 2.69
N PHE A 226 2.89 13.95 2.40
CA PHE A 226 2.63 15.28 2.94
C PHE A 226 2.44 15.26 4.47
N ARG A 227 1.75 14.24 5.00
CA ARG A 227 1.54 14.08 6.46
C ARG A 227 2.84 13.78 7.20
N LYS A 228 3.81 13.15 6.52
CA LYS A 228 5.15 12.87 7.02
C LYS A 228 6.10 14.09 6.92
N GLY A 229 5.58 15.25 6.54
CA GLY A 229 6.33 16.51 6.49
C GLY A 229 7.13 16.72 5.20
N LEU A 230 6.91 15.90 4.17
CA LEU A 230 7.55 16.06 2.86
C LEU A 230 6.78 17.09 2.02
N ASN A 231 7.49 17.75 1.10
CA ASN A 231 6.90 18.67 0.11
C ASN A 231 6.08 17.94 -0.99
N ALA A 232 6.08 16.61 -1.00
CA ALA A 232 5.35 15.82 -1.99
C ALA A 232 4.80 14.53 -1.38
N GLY A 233 3.67 14.07 -1.91
CA GLY A 233 3.19 12.70 -1.73
C GLY A 233 4.14 11.68 -2.36
N PHE A 234 3.84 10.39 -2.24
CA PHE A 234 4.62 9.32 -2.87
C PHE A 234 3.92 8.86 -4.17
N PRO A 235 4.50 9.05 -5.36
CA PRO A 235 5.82 9.60 -5.62
C PRO A 235 5.89 11.11 -5.76
N GLU A 236 7.11 11.63 -5.67
CA GLU A 236 7.35 13.05 -5.84
C GLU A 236 7.10 13.56 -7.27
N GLN A 237 6.99 14.89 -7.41
CA GLN A 237 6.57 15.55 -8.64
C GLN A 237 7.42 15.20 -9.86
N ALA A 238 8.74 15.04 -9.71
CA ALA A 238 9.64 14.67 -10.80
C ALA A 238 9.33 13.28 -11.37
N ILE A 239 8.96 12.33 -10.50
CA ILE A 239 8.56 10.98 -10.88
C ILE A 239 7.18 10.99 -11.55
N LEU A 240 6.23 11.79 -11.03
CA LEU A 240 4.91 11.96 -11.67
C LEU A 240 5.02 12.51 -13.11
N ASN A 241 5.97 13.40 -13.37
CA ASN A 241 6.20 13.91 -14.73
C ASN A 241 6.65 12.78 -15.67
N LYS A 242 7.61 11.93 -15.24
CA LYS A 242 8.04 10.74 -16.00
C LYS A 242 6.90 9.74 -16.22
N MET A 243 6.05 9.54 -15.20
CA MET A 243 4.84 8.71 -15.31
C MET A 243 3.89 9.23 -16.38
N SER A 244 3.68 10.55 -16.43
CA SER A 244 2.85 11.20 -17.44
C SER A 244 3.39 10.99 -18.86
N GLU A 245 4.68 11.20 -19.06
CA GLU A 245 5.37 10.97 -20.35
C GLU A 245 5.21 9.53 -20.87
N ASN A 246 5.08 8.57 -19.95
CA ASN A 246 4.94 7.15 -20.24
C ASN A 246 3.49 6.64 -20.14
N ASN A 247 2.50 7.52 -20.00
CA ASN A 247 1.07 7.20 -19.89
C ASN A 247 0.73 6.20 -18.77
N ILE A 248 1.43 6.27 -17.64
CA ILE A 248 1.15 5.41 -16.47
C ILE A 248 -0.15 5.87 -15.80
N PRO A 249 -1.09 4.96 -15.49
CA PRO A 249 -2.26 5.30 -14.69
C PRO A 249 -1.88 5.63 -13.24
N VAL A 250 -2.22 6.84 -12.78
CA VAL A 250 -2.00 7.28 -11.40
C VAL A 250 -3.30 7.80 -10.80
N PHE A 251 -3.66 7.31 -9.62
CA PHE A 251 -4.81 7.78 -8.85
C PHE A 251 -4.38 8.28 -7.47
N ILE A 252 -5.22 9.02 -6.78
CA ILE A 252 -4.90 9.58 -5.45
C ILE A 252 -5.25 8.56 -4.37
N SER A 253 -4.40 8.40 -3.36
CA SER A 253 -4.75 7.65 -2.17
C SER A 253 -4.36 8.36 -0.87
N ASP A 254 -5.13 8.15 0.21
CA ASP A 254 -4.79 8.77 1.51
C ASP A 254 -3.89 7.89 2.38
N ASP A 255 -3.94 6.57 2.23
CA ASP A 255 -3.24 5.65 3.14
C ASP A 255 -3.57 5.98 4.60
N ALA A 256 -4.86 6.26 4.82
CA ALA A 256 -5.37 6.71 6.10
C ALA A 256 -5.39 5.54 7.08
N HIS A 257 -4.68 5.71 8.20
CA HIS A 257 -4.70 4.78 9.32
C HIS A 257 -5.70 5.18 10.41
N ASP A 258 -6.30 6.37 10.28
CA ASP A 258 -7.33 6.85 11.16
C ASP A 258 -8.30 7.78 10.41
N THR A 259 -9.40 8.10 11.08
CA THR A 259 -10.48 8.95 10.54
C THR A 259 -10.07 10.39 10.29
N LYS A 260 -8.99 10.89 10.90
CA LYS A 260 -8.50 12.26 10.69
C LYS A 260 -7.75 12.37 9.38
N SER A 261 -7.00 11.33 9.00
CA SER A 261 -6.22 11.29 7.76
C SER A 261 -7.05 11.05 6.49
N ILE A 262 -8.31 10.62 6.63
CA ILE A 262 -9.20 10.34 5.47
C ILE A 262 -9.36 11.59 4.59
N GLY A 263 -8.95 11.47 3.33
CA GLY A 263 -9.01 12.54 2.33
C GLY A 263 -8.04 13.71 2.58
N GLU A 264 -7.12 13.61 3.53
CA GLU A 264 -6.15 14.67 3.80
C GLU A 264 -5.21 14.86 2.60
N ASN A 265 -4.93 16.12 2.24
CA ASN A 265 -4.10 16.51 1.10
C ASN A 265 -4.56 16.01 -0.30
N PHE A 266 -5.80 15.52 -0.44
CA PHE A 266 -6.36 15.12 -1.75
C PHE A 266 -6.36 16.26 -2.76
N SER A 267 -6.68 17.49 -2.34
CA SER A 267 -6.66 18.65 -3.23
C SER A 267 -5.25 18.95 -3.75
N THR A 268 -4.24 18.84 -2.90
CA THR A 268 -2.82 19.01 -3.25
C THR A 268 -2.37 17.94 -4.23
N ALA A 269 -2.68 16.67 -3.96
CA ALA A 269 -2.37 15.58 -4.89
C ALA A 269 -3.06 15.75 -6.25
N ALA A 270 -4.32 16.19 -6.26
CA ALA A 270 -5.03 16.50 -7.50
C ALA A 270 -4.40 17.67 -8.28
N GLU A 271 -3.75 18.61 -7.61
CA GLU A 271 -2.97 19.67 -8.27
C GLU A 271 -1.67 19.10 -8.85
N CYS A 272 -0.97 18.23 -8.13
CA CYS A 272 0.23 17.54 -8.62
C CYS A 272 -0.04 16.74 -9.90
N LEU A 273 -1.14 15.97 -9.93
CA LEU A 273 -1.54 15.22 -11.12
C LEU A 273 -1.87 16.14 -12.29
N ARG A 274 -2.62 17.23 -12.06
CA ARG A 274 -2.91 18.24 -13.10
C ARG A 274 -1.65 18.90 -13.64
N LYS A 275 -0.69 19.25 -12.78
CA LYS A 275 0.60 19.85 -13.18
C LYS A 275 1.44 18.91 -14.04
N SER A 276 1.41 17.61 -13.76
CA SER A 276 2.07 16.60 -14.60
C SER A 276 1.33 16.31 -15.90
N GLY A 277 0.08 16.74 -16.07
CA GLY A 277 -0.75 16.36 -17.21
C GLY A 277 -1.38 14.97 -17.07
N ILE A 278 -1.34 14.37 -15.87
CA ILE A 278 -2.00 13.09 -15.61
C ILE A 278 -3.50 13.33 -15.50
N LYS A 279 -4.26 12.66 -16.36
CA LYS A 279 -5.73 12.68 -16.34
C LYS A 279 -6.29 11.93 -15.13
N GLN A 280 -7.54 12.22 -14.79
CA GLN A 280 -8.29 11.41 -13.84
C GLN A 280 -8.60 10.04 -14.43
N TYR A 281 -8.33 8.97 -13.68
CA TYR A 281 -8.73 7.60 -14.01
C TYR A 281 -9.92 7.17 -13.17
N SER A 282 -10.85 6.45 -13.77
CA SER A 282 -11.94 5.79 -13.06
C SER A 282 -11.44 4.56 -12.29
N ILE A 283 -12.17 4.15 -11.27
CA ILE A 283 -11.87 2.91 -10.52
C ILE A 283 -11.81 1.67 -11.43
N TYR A 284 -12.60 1.63 -12.51
CA TYR A 284 -12.61 0.52 -13.47
C TYR A 284 -11.35 0.49 -14.35
N GLU A 285 -10.77 1.66 -14.64
CA GLU A 285 -9.48 1.74 -15.33
C GLU A 285 -8.33 1.31 -14.42
N ILE A 286 -8.44 1.54 -13.10
CA ILE A 286 -7.42 1.14 -12.12
C ILE A 286 -7.49 -0.36 -11.81
N LEU A 287 -8.65 -0.88 -11.38
CA LEU A 287 -8.77 -2.30 -11.00
C LEU A 287 -8.96 -3.25 -12.20
N GLY A 288 -9.09 -2.69 -13.41
CA GLY A 288 -9.46 -3.43 -14.61
C GLY A 288 -10.88 -3.99 -14.54
N SER A 289 -11.29 -4.71 -15.59
CA SER A 289 -12.60 -5.37 -15.68
C SER A 289 -12.77 -6.57 -14.73
N LYS A 290 -11.83 -6.78 -13.79
CA LYS A 290 -11.84 -7.88 -12.81
C LYS A 290 -12.85 -7.70 -11.67
N GLN A 291 -13.83 -6.80 -11.78
CA GLN A 291 -15.02 -6.86 -10.91
C GLN A 291 -15.79 -8.15 -11.26
N ARG A 292 -15.36 -9.25 -10.63
CA ARG A 292 -15.99 -10.57 -10.64
C ARG A 292 -17.23 -10.55 -9.77
#